data_AF-A0AAE1Y949-F1
#
_entry.id   AF-A0AAE1Y949-F1
#
_cell.length_a   1.000
_cell.length_b   1.000
_cell.length_c   1.000
_cell.angle_alpha   90.00
_cell.angle_beta   90.00
_cell.angle_gamma   90.00
#
_symmetry.space_group_name_H-M   'P 1'
#
loop_
_entity.id
_entity.type
_entity.pdbx_description
1 polymer ?
#
loop_
_entity_poly.entity_id
_entity_poly.type
_entity_poly.pdbx_seq_one_letter_code
_entity_poly.pdbx_strand_id
1 'polypeptide(L)'
;MSSMFHGMMKLKDKLHRLKQRLRWWNNACFGNIFDHITQAENEVKEAEHRYDRNPTDLNLIALNRSTTVLNQALTLEEDFWRETLVEELGEISKSAIRHFRAY
;
A
#
# COMPACT_ATOMS: atom_id res chain seq x y z
N MET A 1 -30.89 23.00 5.57
CA MET A 1 -30.07 22.40 4.48
C MET A 1 -28.57 22.70 4.59
N SER A 2 -28.13 23.78 5.26
CA SER A 2 -26.71 24.20 5.34
C SER A 2 -25.79 23.34 6.24
N SER A 3 -26.30 22.74 7.33
CA SER A 3 -25.50 21.98 8.31
C SER A 3 -24.88 20.68 7.75
N MET A 4 -25.61 19.98 6.88
CA MET A 4 -25.18 18.68 6.32
C MET A 4 -24.00 18.83 5.34
N PHE A 5 -24.00 19.91 4.55
CA PHE A 5 -22.91 20.26 3.64
C PHE A 5 -21.62 20.59 4.39
N HIS A 6 -21.72 21.29 5.52
CA HIS A 6 -20.57 21.58 6.40
C HIS A 6 -19.98 20.31 7.04
N GLY A 7 -20.81 19.34 7.42
CA GLY A 7 -20.36 18.05 7.93
C GLY A 7 -19.57 17.25 6.89
N MET A 8 -20.08 17.16 5.66
CA MET A 8 -19.43 16.45 4.54
C MET A 8 -18.09 17.10 4.15
N MET A 9 -18.00 18.43 4.16
CA MET A 9 -16.74 19.14 3.88
C MET A 9 -15.67 18.86 4.94
N LYS A 10 -16.03 18.86 6.23
CA LYS A 10 -15.08 18.51 7.30
C LYS A 10 -14.59 17.06 7.20
N LEU A 11 -15.46 16.12 6.81
CA LEU A 11 -15.07 14.74 6.57
C LEU A 11 -14.08 14.63 5.39
N LYS A 12 -14.38 15.30 4.27
CA LYS A 12 -13.49 15.37 3.11
C LYS A 12 -12.11 15.92 3.49
N ASP A 13 -12.05 16.98 4.28
CA ASP A 13 -10.78 17.56 4.72
C ASP A 13 -9.98 16.63 5.62
N LYS A 14 -10.65 15.90 6.52
CA LYS A 14 -10.02 14.86 7.35
C LYS A 14 -9.44 13.73 6.50
N LEU A 15 -10.23 13.21 5.56
CA LEU A 15 -9.78 12.17 4.62
C LEU A 15 -8.61 12.66 3.76
N HIS A 16 -8.63 13.92 3.34
CA HIS A 16 -7.53 14.51 2.56
C HIS A 16 -6.23 14.58 3.37
N ARG A 17 -6.29 15.03 4.63
CA ARG A 17 -5.13 15.08 5.52
C ARG A 17 -4.57 13.68 5.83
N LEU A 18 -5.46 12.71 6.06
CA LEU A 18 -5.08 11.32 6.25
C LEU A 18 -4.34 10.78 5.02
N LYS A 19 -4.90 11.00 3.82
CA LYS A 19 -4.27 10.62 2.55
C LYS A 19 -2.88 11.24 2.36
N GLN A 20 -2.71 12.51 2.72
CA GLN A 20 -1.41 13.18 2.65
C GLN A 20 -0.39 12.57 3.61
N ARG A 21 -0.81 12.28 4.85
CA ARG A 21 0.06 11.67 5.86
C ARG A 21 0.48 10.25 5.46
N LEU A 22 -0.46 9.44 4.94
CA LEU A 22 -0.16 8.10 4.41
C LEU A 22 0.81 8.16 3.24
N ARG A 23 0.64 9.10 2.31
CA ARG A 23 1.58 9.29 1.20
C ARG A 23 2.97 9.69 1.67
N TRP A 24 3.05 10.61 2.63
CA TRP A 24 4.33 11.01 3.20
C TRP A 24 5.01 9.83 3.90
N TRP A 25 4.26 9.05 4.70
CA TRP A 25 4.79 7.91 5.41
C TRP A 25 5.26 6.79 4.47
N ASN A 26 4.46 6.47 3.44
CA ASN A 26 4.84 5.54 2.37
C ASN A 26 6.15 5.95 1.68
N ASN A 27 6.31 7.23 1.35
CA ASN A 27 7.55 7.72 0.73
C ASN A 27 8.73 7.75 1.71
N ALA A 28 8.49 8.15 2.97
CA ALA A 28 9.55 8.33 3.97
C ALA A 28 10.11 7.00 4.50
N CYS A 29 9.26 5.98 4.65
CA CYS A 29 9.68 4.68 5.17
C CYS A 29 10.09 3.68 4.07
N PHE A 30 9.48 3.77 2.89
CA PHE A 30 9.60 2.73 1.88
C PHE A 30 9.99 3.23 0.48
N GLY A 31 10.24 4.53 0.31
CA GLY A 31 10.64 5.07 -1.00
C GLY A 31 9.55 4.97 -2.08
N ASN A 32 8.28 4.85 -1.66
CA ASN A 32 7.10 4.53 -2.46
C ASN A 32 6.97 3.03 -2.81
N ILE A 33 6.28 2.28 -1.95
CA ILE A 33 6.02 0.83 -2.12
C ILE A 33 5.43 0.52 -3.50
N PHE A 34 4.52 1.37 -4.00
CA PHE A 34 3.85 1.16 -5.28
C PHE A 34 4.79 1.31 -6.48
N ASP A 35 5.77 2.22 -6.38
CA ASP A 35 6.78 2.37 -7.43
C ASP A 35 7.74 1.18 -7.40
N HIS A 36 8.09 0.68 -6.21
CA HIS A 36 8.89 -0.54 -6.03
C HIS A 36 8.21 -1.78 -6.62
N ILE A 37 6.91 -1.97 -6.39
CA ILE A 37 6.13 -3.06 -7.00
C ILE A 37 6.12 -2.90 -8.52
N THR A 38 5.80 -1.70 -9.02
CA THR A 38 5.74 -1.43 -10.46
C THR A 38 7.08 -1.71 -11.14
N GLN A 39 8.18 -1.33 -10.51
CA GLN A 39 9.52 -1.62 -11.02
C GLN A 39 9.81 -3.12 -11.02
N ALA A 40 9.51 -3.82 -9.93
CA ALA A 40 9.73 -5.27 -9.82
C ALA A 40 8.88 -6.05 -10.84
N GLU A 41 7.63 -5.64 -11.07
CA GLU A 41 6.76 -6.23 -12.11
C GLU A 41 7.35 -6.07 -13.52
N ASN A 42 7.91 -4.90 -13.83
CA ASN A 42 8.56 -4.65 -15.12
C ASN A 42 9.83 -5.50 -15.27
N GLU A 43 10.62 -5.65 -14.21
CA GLU A 43 11.82 -6.49 -14.20
C GLU A 43 11.48 -7.98 -14.36
N VAL A 44 10.37 -8.47 -13.76
CA VAL A 44 9.85 -9.82 -14.01
C VAL A 44 9.47 -9.99 -15.47
N LYS A 45 8.66 -9.09 -16.03
CA LYS A 45 8.24 -9.16 -17.44
C LYS A 45 9.43 -9.15 -18.40
N GLU A 46 10.45 -8.36 -18.12
CA GLU A 46 11.66 -8.35 -18.95
C GLU A 46 12.44 -9.66 -18.83
N ALA A 47 12.54 -10.22 -17.62
CA ALA A 47 13.19 -11.51 -17.40
C ALA A 47 12.43 -12.67 -18.07
N GLU A 48 11.10 -12.65 -18.03
CA GLU A 48 10.23 -13.59 -18.76
C GLU A 48 10.50 -13.51 -20.27
N HIS A 49 10.49 -12.31 -20.84
CA HIS A 49 10.81 -12.11 -22.26
C HIS A 49 12.21 -12.58 -22.64
N ARG A 50 13.20 -12.40 -21.76
CA ARG A 50 14.57 -12.89 -21.99
C ARG A 50 14.64 -14.42 -21.95
N TYR A 51 13.91 -15.04 -21.03
CA TYR A 51 13.82 -16.50 -20.92
C TYR A 51 13.08 -17.12 -22.10
N ASP A 52 11.94 -16.55 -22.51
CA ASP A 52 11.16 -17.00 -23.68
C ASP A 52 11.99 -16.98 -24.97
N ARG A 53 12.83 -15.93 -25.13
CA ARG A 53 13.73 -15.80 -26.28
C ARG A 53 14.93 -16.74 -26.22
N ASN A 54 15.42 -17.04 -25.00
CA ASN A 54 16.59 -17.87 -24.80
C ASN A 54 16.50 -18.64 -23.46
N PRO A 55 15.94 -19.87 -23.46
CA PRO A 55 15.72 -20.64 -22.25
C PRO A 55 17.03 -21.27 -21.77
N THR A 56 17.82 -20.48 -21.05
CA THR A 56 19.09 -20.90 -20.42
C THR A 56 18.96 -20.86 -18.91
N ASP A 57 19.77 -21.65 -18.21
CA ASP A 57 19.81 -21.67 -16.75
C ASP A 57 20.10 -20.29 -16.16
N LEU A 58 20.95 -19.49 -16.80
CA LEU A 58 21.21 -18.11 -16.38
C LEU A 58 19.97 -17.22 -16.46
N ASN A 59 19.18 -17.34 -17.53
CA ASN A 59 17.95 -16.58 -17.68
C ASN A 59 16.85 -17.08 -16.74
N LEU A 60 16.80 -18.39 -16.44
CA LEU A 60 15.90 -18.94 -15.43
C LEU A 60 16.23 -18.44 -14.02
N ILE A 61 17.53 -18.39 -13.68
CA ILE A 61 18.00 -17.83 -12.41
C ILE A 61 17.65 -16.34 -12.32
N ALA A 62 17.82 -15.59 -13.41
CA ALA A 62 17.46 -14.17 -13.46
C ALA A 62 15.95 -13.95 -13.28
N LEU A 63 15.11 -14.77 -13.92
CA LEU A 63 13.66 -14.76 -13.76
C LEU A 63 13.26 -15.10 -12.31
N ASN A 64 13.79 -16.17 -11.74
CA ASN A 64 13.47 -16.55 -10.37
C ASN A 64 13.90 -15.46 -9.36
N ARG A 65 15.02 -14.80 -9.63
CA ARG A 65 15.49 -13.67 -8.82
C ARG A 65 14.54 -12.48 -8.89
N SER A 66 14.12 -12.05 -10.09
CA SER A 66 13.17 -10.94 -10.22
C SER A 66 11.81 -11.27 -9.61
N THR A 67 11.33 -12.52 -9.75
CA THR A 67 10.10 -12.98 -9.12
C THR A 67 10.20 -12.97 -7.59
N THR A 68 11.36 -13.35 -7.03
CA THR A 68 11.60 -13.27 -5.58
C THR A 68 11.55 -11.83 -5.08
N VAL A 69 12.15 -10.88 -5.84
CA VAL A 69 12.11 -9.45 -5.51
C VAL A 69 10.68 -8.91 -5.55
N LEU A 70 9.89 -9.28 -6.56
CA LEU A 70 8.47 -8.90 -6.63
C LEU A 70 7.68 -9.44 -5.44
N ASN A 71 7.86 -10.71 -5.08
CA ASN A 71 7.19 -11.30 -3.93
C ASN A 71 7.53 -10.58 -2.62
N GLN A 72 8.79 -10.19 -2.42
CA GLN A 72 9.19 -9.40 -1.25
C GLN A 72 8.52 -8.02 -1.22
N ALA A 73 8.43 -7.34 -2.37
CA ALA A 73 7.73 -6.06 -2.46
C ALA A 73 6.25 -6.17 -2.12
N LEU A 74 5.58 -7.25 -2.58
CA LEU A 74 4.17 -7.52 -2.26
C LEU A 74 3.97 -7.85 -0.78
N THR A 75 4.86 -8.63 -0.15
CA THR A 75 4.78 -8.89 1.29
C THR A 75 4.90 -7.60 2.12
N LEU A 76 5.79 -6.70 1.72
CA LEU A 76 5.92 -5.40 2.39
C LEU A 76 4.65 -4.54 2.24
N GLU A 77 3.96 -4.62 1.10
CA GLU A 77 2.67 -3.98 0.91
C GLU A 77 1.58 -4.58 1.80
N GLU A 78 1.51 -5.91 1.88
CA GLU A 78 0.55 -6.60 2.75
C GLU A 78 0.75 -6.21 4.22
N ASP A 79 1.99 -6.14 4.68
CA ASP A 79 2.32 -5.73 6.04
C ASP A 79 1.98 -4.26 6.29
N PHE A 80 2.26 -3.38 5.33
CA PHE A 80 1.83 -1.98 5.37
C PHE A 80 0.31 -1.84 5.55
N TRP A 81 -0.47 -2.60 4.77
CA TRP A 81 -1.93 -2.56 4.86
C TRP A 81 -2.44 -3.18 6.15
N ARG A 82 -1.82 -4.26 6.63
CA ARG A 82 -2.15 -4.91 7.90
C ARG A 82 -2.01 -3.94 9.06
N GLU A 83 -0.87 -3.25 9.16
CA GLU A 83 -0.62 -2.28 10.23
C GLU A 83 -1.60 -1.11 10.17
N THR A 84 -1.79 -0.55 8.97
CA THR A 84 -2.68 0.60 8.76
C THR A 84 -4.14 0.27 9.09
N LEU A 85 -4.64 -0.90 8.66
CA LEU A 85 -6.02 -1.33 8.90
C LEU A 85 -6.27 -1.66 10.38
N VAL A 86 -5.32 -2.31 11.04
CA VAL A 86 -5.44 -2.63 12.48
C VAL A 86 -5.51 -1.36 13.32
N GLU A 87 -4.70 -0.35 13.00
CA GLU A 87 -4.69 0.92 13.72
C GLU A 87 -5.99 1.71 13.51
N GLU A 88 -6.43 1.86 12.25
CA GLU A 88 -7.66 2.59 11.90
C GLU A 88 -8.92 1.91 12.47
N LEU A 89 -9.04 0.59 12.36
CA LEU A 89 -10.17 -0.16 12.95
C LEU A 89 -10.17 -0.09 14.48
N GLY A 90 -8.97 -0.07 15.09
CA GLY A 90 -8.79 0.14 16.52
C GLY A 90 -9.30 1.52 16.98
N GLU A 91 -8.96 2.58 16.25
CA GLU A 91 -9.43 3.93 16.58
C GLU A 91 -10.93 4.13 16.32
N ILE A 92 -11.47 3.54 15.25
CA ILE A 92 -12.92 3.55 14.99
C ILE A 92 -13.67 2.85 16.14
N SER A 93 -13.19 1.68 16.58
CA SER A 93 -13.78 0.94 17.70
C SER A 93 -13.73 1.73 19.02
N LYS A 94 -12.56 2.30 19.37
CA LYS A 94 -12.41 3.15 20.57
C LYS A 94 -13.27 4.42 20.51
N SER A 95 -13.44 4.99 19.33
CA SER A 95 -14.30 6.16 19.10
C SER A 95 -15.77 5.80 19.30
N ALA A 96 -16.22 4.66 18.74
CA ALA A 96 -17.58 4.15 18.94
C ALA A 96 -17.87 3.87 20.42
N ILE A 97 -16.96 3.19 21.14
CA ILE A 97 -17.11 2.91 22.57
C ILE A 97 -17.18 4.22 23.38
N ARG A 98 -16.32 5.21 23.09
CA ARG A 98 -16.37 6.53 23.74
C ARG A 98 -17.70 7.24 23.49
N HIS A 99 -18.26 7.14 22.29
CA HIS A 99 -19.53 7.77 21.97
C HIS A 99 -20.71 7.11 22.69
N PHE A 100 -20.71 5.78 22.80
CA PHE A 100 -21.72 5.02 23.56
C PHE A 100 -21.62 5.20 25.07
N ARG A 101 -20.44 5.53 25.62
CA ARG A 101 -20.24 5.81 27.05
C ARG A 101 -20.61 7.24 27.46
N ALA A 102 -20.82 8.13 26.49
CA ALA A 102 -21.18 9.53 26.67
C ALA A 102 -22.70 9.79 26.60
N TYR A 103 -23.49 8.73 26.50
CA TYR A 103 -24.95 8.70 26.55
C TYR A 103 -25.39 7.72 27.65
#